data_AF-A0A6L7YD02-F1
#
_entry.id   AF-A0A6L7YD02-F1
#
_cell.length_a   1.000
_cell.length_b   1.000
_cell.length_c   1.000
_cell.angle_alpha   90.00
_cell.angle_beta   90.00
_cell.angle_gamma   90.00
#
_symmetry.space_group_name_H-M   'P 1'
#
loop_
_entity.id
_entity.type
_entity.pdbx_description
1 polymer ?
#
loop_
_entity_poly.entity_id
_entity_poly.type
_entity_poly.pdbx_seq_one_letter_code
_entity_poly.pdbx_strand_id
1 'polypeptide(L)'
;MLLLAGSALLLAPLLAVQLSAGAGRAHACLCEPATHAELFGWADAVFSGQVISGARFLGTVVIRVDTVWKGTVTSTTSVNPDDGTSCSYGGFVNDEDYLVYAYVSPDDGTLTTWACSGTAPLESAQRALQILGEGRALEPGVTPTESGSSDGESSPASGTPRPAPTSSDAERAPAPPATGSGRAIEDGERIAGPGTSDAATTRDAPAPPPAWAIALLAALVASATLVRLAVRPRLPE
;
A
#
# COMPACT_ATOMS: atom_id res chain seq x y z
N MET A 1 25.50 -52.71 -0.08
CA MET A 1 24.72 -51.88 -1.04
C MET A 1 23.23 -51.75 -0.71
N LEU A 2 22.56 -52.72 -0.05
CA LEU A 2 21.14 -52.58 0.35
C LEU A 2 20.85 -51.52 1.44
N LEU A 3 21.85 -51.15 2.27
CA LEU A 3 21.69 -50.13 3.31
C LEU A 3 21.57 -48.68 2.78
N LEU A 4 22.06 -48.41 1.57
CA LEU A 4 22.00 -47.06 0.97
C LEU A 4 20.62 -46.75 0.35
N ALA A 5 19.90 -47.78 -0.11
CA ALA A 5 18.57 -47.63 -0.70
C ALA A 5 17.48 -47.36 0.35
N GLY A 6 17.67 -47.83 1.59
CA GLY A 6 16.72 -47.60 2.70
C GLY A 6 16.66 -46.15 3.17
N SER A 7 17.81 -45.46 3.21
CA SER A 7 17.89 -44.06 3.65
C SER A 7 17.22 -43.09 2.68
N ALA A 8 17.28 -43.34 1.37
CA ALA A 8 16.63 -42.50 0.36
C ALA A 8 15.09 -42.51 0.49
N LEU A 9 14.51 -43.66 0.84
CA LEU A 9 13.07 -43.83 1.07
C LEU A 9 12.58 -43.16 2.35
N LEU A 10 13.45 -42.98 3.35
CA LEU A 10 13.15 -42.26 4.59
C LEU A 10 13.37 -40.75 4.45
N LEU A 11 14.34 -40.32 3.62
CA LEU A 11 14.64 -38.89 3.43
C LEU A 11 13.62 -38.18 2.51
N ALA A 12 13.03 -38.88 1.55
CA ALA A 12 12.02 -38.31 0.65
C ALA A 12 10.80 -37.67 1.36
N PRO A 13 10.15 -38.32 2.35
CA PRO A 13 9.04 -37.70 3.07
C PRO A 13 9.50 -36.53 3.97
N LEU A 14 10.70 -36.58 4.57
CA LEU A 14 11.23 -35.46 5.33
C LEU A 14 11.47 -34.23 4.44
N LEU A 15 12.00 -34.43 3.22
CA LEU A 15 12.23 -33.34 2.28
C LEU A 15 10.91 -32.73 1.77
N ALA A 16 9.88 -33.55 1.57
CA ALA A 16 8.55 -33.08 1.19
C ALA A 16 7.87 -32.23 2.29
N VAL A 17 8.01 -32.63 3.57
CA VAL A 17 7.50 -31.87 4.71
C VAL A 17 8.19 -30.50 4.81
N GLN A 18 9.51 -30.46 4.64
CA GLN A 18 10.27 -29.20 4.66
C GLN A 18 9.90 -28.25 3.51
N LEU A 19 9.51 -28.77 2.34
CA LEU A 19 9.03 -27.94 1.23
C LEU A 19 7.62 -27.36 1.49
N SER A 20 6.75 -28.09 2.18
CA SER A 20 5.37 -27.64 2.45
C SER A 20 5.24 -26.59 3.57
N ALA A 21 6.22 -26.53 4.49
CA ALA A 21 6.19 -25.62 5.63
C ALA A 21 6.59 -24.16 5.30
N GLY A 22 7.00 -23.89 4.06
CA GLY A 22 7.48 -22.57 3.61
C GLY A 22 6.44 -21.69 2.92
N ALA A 23 5.19 -22.12 2.80
CA ALA A 23 4.13 -21.28 2.24
C ALA A 23 3.74 -20.19 3.26
N GLY A 24 4.47 -19.07 3.23
CA GLY A 24 4.12 -17.87 3.97
C GLY A 24 2.70 -17.39 3.62
N ARG A 25 2.06 -16.66 4.53
CA ARG A 25 0.76 -16.04 4.26
C ARG A 25 0.91 -15.11 3.06
N ALA A 26 0.19 -15.38 1.97
CA ALA A 26 0.02 -14.41 0.91
C ALA A 26 -0.84 -13.27 1.48
N HIS A 27 -0.23 -12.12 1.74
CA HIS A 27 -0.93 -10.90 2.09
C HIS A 27 -1.54 -10.32 0.81
N ALA A 28 -2.73 -10.78 0.47
CA ALA A 28 -3.55 -10.12 -0.54
C ALA A 28 -4.03 -8.76 -0.01
N CYS A 29 -4.29 -7.82 -0.91
CA CYS A 29 -4.92 -6.58 -0.54
C CYS A 29 -6.36 -6.86 -0.04
N LEU A 30 -6.68 -6.42 1.18
CA LEU A 30 -8.02 -6.49 1.74
C LEU A 30 -8.44 -5.08 2.14
N CYS A 31 -9.46 -4.55 1.47
CA CYS A 31 -10.02 -3.24 1.81
C CYS A 31 -11.00 -3.39 2.97
N GLU A 32 -10.77 -2.63 4.03
CA GLU A 32 -11.79 -2.41 5.05
C GLU A 32 -12.94 -1.59 4.44
N PRO A 33 -14.21 -1.94 4.67
CA PRO A 33 -15.33 -1.16 4.18
C PRO A 33 -15.28 0.27 4.74
N ALA A 34 -15.21 1.26 3.86
CA ALA A 34 -15.26 2.68 4.21
C ALA A 34 -16.27 3.41 3.32
N THR A 35 -16.95 4.39 3.89
CA THR A 35 -17.83 5.30 3.15
C THR A 35 -17.01 6.37 2.45
N HIS A 36 -17.55 6.97 1.37
CA HIS A 36 -16.88 8.08 0.68
C HIS A 36 -16.64 9.29 1.59
N ALA A 37 -17.51 9.51 2.60
CA ALA A 37 -17.32 10.58 3.57
C ALA A 37 -16.11 10.31 4.48
N GLU A 38 -15.89 9.06 4.90
CA GLU A 38 -14.71 8.66 5.67
C GLU A 38 -13.43 8.77 4.82
N LEU A 39 -13.45 8.25 3.59
CA LEU A 39 -12.32 8.36 2.66
C LEU A 39 -11.96 9.82 2.39
N PHE A 40 -12.96 10.68 2.19
CA PHE A 40 -12.77 12.12 2.07
C PHE A 40 -12.17 12.75 3.33
N GLY A 41 -12.61 12.30 4.52
CA GLY A 41 -12.06 12.71 5.80
C GLY A 41 -10.57 12.39 5.92
N TRP A 42 -10.15 11.21 5.48
CA TRP A 42 -8.78 10.71 5.60
C TRP A 42 -7.82 11.21 4.52
N ALA A 43 -8.29 11.45 3.30
CA ALA A 43 -7.43 11.88 2.19
C ALA A 43 -6.83 13.27 2.42
N ASP A 44 -5.59 13.50 2.00
CA ASP A 44 -4.94 14.82 2.09
C ASP A 44 -5.36 15.73 0.93
N ALA A 45 -5.63 15.14 -0.24
CA ALA A 45 -6.15 15.84 -1.40
C ALA A 45 -7.21 15.00 -2.12
N VAL A 46 -8.25 15.69 -2.62
CA VAL A 46 -9.32 15.06 -3.41
C VAL A 46 -9.60 15.95 -4.62
N PHE A 47 -9.40 15.41 -5.81
CA PHE A 47 -9.50 16.14 -7.07
C PHE A 47 -9.89 15.22 -8.22
N SER A 48 -10.32 15.79 -9.33
CA SER A 48 -10.60 15.09 -10.56
C SER A 48 -9.80 15.66 -11.71
N GLY A 49 -9.51 14.81 -12.67
CA GLY A 49 -8.78 15.22 -13.85
C GLY A 49 -8.47 14.08 -14.79
N GLN A 50 -7.93 14.43 -15.95
CA GLN A 50 -7.52 13.50 -16.98
C GLN A 50 -6.09 13.00 -16.75
N VAL A 51 -5.87 11.70 -16.88
CA VAL A 51 -4.52 11.12 -16.90
C VAL A 51 -3.84 11.48 -18.22
N ILE A 52 -2.75 12.25 -18.17
CA ILE A 52 -2.02 12.70 -19.37
C ILE A 52 -0.72 11.94 -19.62
N SER A 53 -0.17 11.27 -18.60
CA SER A 53 0.94 10.32 -18.76
C SER A 53 1.11 9.44 -17.51
N GLY A 54 1.83 8.32 -17.65
CA GLY A 54 2.14 7.42 -16.55
C GLY A 54 2.19 5.96 -16.98
N ALA A 55 2.98 5.14 -16.27
CA ALA A 55 3.06 3.71 -16.50
C ALA A 55 2.02 2.98 -15.64
N ARG A 56 1.16 2.16 -16.27
CA ARG A 56 0.04 1.43 -15.62
C ARG A 56 0.39 0.61 -14.37
N PHE A 57 1.67 0.28 -14.14
CA PHE A 57 2.06 -0.70 -13.12
C PHE A 57 3.27 -0.35 -12.27
N LEU A 58 4.12 0.62 -12.64
CA LEU A 58 5.40 0.87 -11.94
C LEU A 58 5.87 2.34 -12.02
N GLY A 59 4.94 3.30 -12.11
CA GLY A 59 5.36 4.69 -12.21
C GLY A 59 4.31 5.68 -11.74
N THR A 60 4.79 6.86 -11.38
CA THR A 60 3.98 8.04 -11.12
C THR A 60 3.09 8.34 -12.33
N VAL A 61 1.79 8.53 -12.06
CA VAL A 61 0.84 9.04 -13.04
C VAL A 61 0.77 10.55 -12.93
N VAL A 62 0.66 11.22 -14.06
CA VAL A 62 0.52 12.66 -14.15
C VAL A 62 -0.90 12.97 -14.60
N ILE A 63 -1.58 13.77 -13.80
CA ILE A 63 -2.99 14.12 -13.99
C ILE A 63 -3.08 15.61 -14.26
N ARG A 64 -3.77 15.97 -15.34
CA ARG A 64 -4.21 17.35 -15.57
C ARG A 64 -5.48 17.56 -14.77
N VAL A 65 -5.41 18.39 -13.73
CA VAL A 65 -6.46 18.54 -12.73
C VAL A 65 -7.47 19.60 -13.17
N ASP A 66 -8.76 19.24 -13.13
CA ASP A 66 -9.86 20.10 -13.53
C ASP A 66 -10.62 20.66 -12.32
N THR A 67 -10.97 19.79 -11.37
CA THR A 67 -11.78 20.16 -10.19
C THR A 67 -11.13 19.65 -8.90
N VAL A 68 -11.21 20.42 -7.83
CA VAL A 68 -10.64 20.08 -6.52
C VAL A 68 -11.70 20.23 -5.44
N TRP A 69 -11.78 19.26 -4.53
CA TRP A 69 -12.66 19.31 -3.35
C TRP A 69 -11.87 19.43 -2.05
N LYS A 70 -10.62 18.94 -2.02
CA LYS A 70 -9.77 19.00 -0.82
C LYS A 70 -8.31 19.11 -1.20
N GLY A 71 -7.55 19.79 -0.33
CA GLY A 71 -6.10 19.90 -0.44
C GLY A 71 -5.63 20.92 -1.48
N THR A 72 -4.31 21.03 -1.56
CA THR A 72 -3.61 21.92 -2.49
C THR A 72 -2.94 21.07 -3.57
N VAL A 73 -3.34 21.28 -4.81
CA VAL A 73 -2.82 20.59 -6.00
C VAL A 73 -2.63 21.61 -7.12
N THR A 74 -1.74 21.29 -8.06
CA THR A 74 -1.43 22.12 -9.22
C THR A 74 -2.26 21.69 -10.45
N SER A 75 -2.31 22.53 -11.49
CA SER A 75 -2.98 22.22 -12.76
C SER A 75 -2.51 20.91 -13.39
N THR A 76 -1.26 20.54 -13.13
CA THR A 76 -0.70 19.22 -13.43
C THR A 76 -0.14 18.65 -12.14
N THR A 77 -0.66 17.50 -11.69
CA THR A 77 -0.29 16.88 -10.41
C THR A 77 0.17 15.44 -10.62
N SER A 78 1.28 15.10 -9.98
CA SER A 78 1.84 13.75 -9.98
C SER A 78 1.28 12.94 -8.82
N VAL A 79 0.82 11.71 -9.07
CA VAL A 79 0.33 10.77 -8.07
C VAL A 79 1.04 9.43 -8.25
N ASN A 80 1.53 8.85 -7.17
CA ASN A 80 2.12 7.51 -7.17
C ASN A 80 1.04 6.46 -6.85
N PRO A 81 0.66 5.59 -7.82
CA PRO A 81 -0.28 4.50 -7.58
C PRO A 81 0.34 3.30 -6.85
N ASP A 82 1.67 3.26 -6.72
CA ASP A 82 2.40 2.19 -6.07
C ASP A 82 2.80 2.59 -4.66
N ASP A 83 2.18 1.96 -3.66
CA ASP A 83 2.53 2.12 -2.24
C ASP A 83 3.61 1.11 -1.80
N GLY A 84 4.23 0.39 -2.74
CA GLY A 84 5.21 -0.66 -2.47
C GLY A 84 4.59 -1.95 -1.95
N THR A 85 3.26 -2.10 -2.07
CA THR A 85 2.52 -3.26 -1.57
C THR A 85 1.69 -3.94 -2.66
N SER A 86 1.02 -5.04 -2.30
CA SER A 86 0.04 -5.69 -3.16
C SER A 86 -1.26 -4.87 -3.35
N CYS A 87 -1.38 -3.71 -2.70
CA CYS A 87 -2.52 -2.80 -2.78
C CYS A 87 -2.36 -1.67 -3.80
N SER A 88 -1.33 -1.68 -4.66
CA SER A 88 -1.17 -0.65 -5.67
C SER A 88 -2.42 -0.46 -6.55
N TYR A 89 -2.68 0.80 -6.93
CA TYR A 89 -3.81 1.14 -7.80
C TYR A 89 -3.45 0.93 -9.28
N GLY A 90 -3.81 -0.22 -9.84
CA GLY A 90 -3.55 -0.55 -11.25
C GLY A 90 -4.58 0.00 -12.26
N GLY A 91 -5.52 0.85 -11.83
CA GLY A 91 -6.72 1.20 -12.60
C GLY A 91 -6.58 2.39 -13.56
N PHE A 92 -5.43 3.06 -13.61
CA PHE A 92 -5.25 4.25 -14.44
C PHE A 92 -5.10 3.92 -15.93
N VAL A 93 -5.79 4.69 -16.76
CA VAL A 93 -5.75 4.63 -18.22
C VAL A 93 -5.50 6.05 -18.74
N ASN A 94 -4.57 6.20 -19.68
CA ASN A 94 -4.29 7.49 -20.30
C ASN A 94 -5.53 8.02 -21.01
N ASP A 95 -5.68 9.34 -21.01
CA ASP A 95 -6.77 10.10 -21.62
C ASP A 95 -8.16 9.88 -20.98
N GLU A 96 -8.23 9.13 -19.89
CA GLU A 96 -9.46 8.92 -19.09
C GLU A 96 -9.49 9.84 -17.86
N ASP A 97 -10.71 10.20 -17.45
CA ASP A 97 -10.97 11.06 -16.30
C ASP A 97 -11.16 10.24 -15.02
N TYR A 98 -10.55 10.69 -13.93
CA TYR A 98 -10.62 10.03 -12.62
C TYR A 98 -11.03 11.00 -11.53
N LEU A 99 -11.73 10.47 -10.52
CA LEU A 99 -11.78 11.07 -9.19
C LEU A 99 -10.67 10.42 -8.35
N VAL A 100 -9.78 11.23 -7.79
CA VAL A 100 -8.59 10.77 -7.08
C VAL A 100 -8.66 11.18 -5.62
N TYR A 101 -8.52 10.20 -4.73
CA TYR A 101 -8.24 10.37 -3.32
C TYR A 101 -6.75 10.12 -3.11
N ALA A 102 -6.03 11.19 -2.77
CA ALA A 102 -4.59 11.17 -2.65
C ALA A 102 -4.15 11.45 -1.21
N TYR A 103 -3.07 10.78 -0.81
CA TYR A 103 -2.50 10.83 0.52
C TYR A 103 -1.02 11.20 0.42
N VAL A 104 -0.55 12.04 1.32
CA VAL A 104 0.85 12.44 1.38
C VAL A 104 1.65 11.30 2.01
N SER A 105 2.59 10.75 1.25
CA SER A 105 3.55 9.77 1.71
C SER A 105 4.38 10.37 2.85
N PRO A 106 4.48 9.71 4.02
CA PRO A 106 5.31 10.19 5.12
C PRO A 106 6.81 10.12 4.81
N ASP A 107 7.22 9.32 3.84
CA ASP A 107 8.63 9.08 3.53
C ASP A 107 9.24 10.21 2.67
N ASP A 108 8.50 10.69 1.67
CA ASP A 108 9.00 11.64 0.66
C ASP A 108 8.03 12.80 0.36
N GLY A 109 6.86 12.84 1.01
CA GLY A 109 5.87 13.88 0.81
C GLY A 109 5.11 13.80 -0.52
N THR A 110 5.29 12.73 -1.30
CA THR A 110 4.61 12.57 -2.58
C THR A 110 3.14 12.21 -2.40
N LEU A 111 2.30 12.60 -3.35
CA LEU A 111 0.91 12.16 -3.36
C LEU A 111 0.83 10.71 -3.81
N THR A 112 0.14 9.87 -3.05
CA THR A 112 -0.01 8.44 -3.27
C THR A 112 -1.48 8.04 -3.31
N THR A 113 -1.79 6.95 -3.99
CA THR A 113 -3.12 6.32 -3.98
C THR A 113 -2.99 4.82 -4.14
N TRP A 114 -3.96 4.06 -3.64
CA TRP A 114 -3.95 2.59 -3.63
C TRP A 114 -5.36 2.04 -3.88
N ALA A 115 -5.51 0.73 -4.03
CA ALA A 115 -6.77 0.06 -4.40
C ALA A 115 -7.96 0.34 -3.46
N CYS A 116 -7.69 0.72 -2.20
CA CYS A 116 -8.71 0.98 -1.19
C CYS A 116 -8.90 2.47 -0.86
N SER A 117 -8.25 3.37 -1.58
CA SER A 117 -8.28 4.82 -1.30
C SER A 117 -9.60 5.50 -1.66
N GLY A 118 -10.41 4.87 -2.52
CA GLY A 118 -11.61 5.48 -3.11
C GLY A 118 -11.38 6.12 -4.48
N THR A 119 -10.15 6.09 -5.01
CA THR A 119 -9.87 6.51 -6.38
C THR A 119 -10.61 5.62 -7.39
N ALA A 120 -11.26 6.23 -8.37
CA ALA A 120 -12.06 5.54 -9.37
C ALA A 120 -12.21 6.35 -10.67
N PRO A 121 -12.52 5.71 -11.81
CA PRO A 121 -12.93 6.43 -13.03
C PRO A 121 -14.09 7.37 -12.72
N LEU A 122 -14.04 8.59 -13.27
CA LEU A 122 -15.01 9.65 -12.98
C LEU A 122 -16.44 9.22 -13.35
N GLU A 123 -16.57 8.43 -14.43
CA GLU A 123 -17.85 7.83 -14.87
C GLU A 123 -18.45 6.83 -13.87
N SER A 124 -17.70 6.36 -12.89
CA SER A 124 -18.16 5.42 -11.86
C SER A 124 -18.33 6.10 -10.49
N ALA A 125 -17.95 7.38 -10.39
CA ALA A 125 -17.81 8.10 -9.14
C ALA A 125 -19.06 8.92 -8.74
N GLN A 126 -20.23 8.71 -9.36
CA GLN A 126 -21.40 9.59 -9.12
C GLN A 126 -21.83 9.64 -7.66
N ARG A 127 -21.76 8.52 -6.94
CA ARG A 127 -22.09 8.48 -5.51
C ARG A 127 -21.11 9.33 -4.70
N ALA A 128 -19.82 9.26 -5.02
CA ALA A 128 -18.81 10.08 -4.38
C ALA A 128 -19.09 11.57 -4.65
N LEU A 129 -19.30 11.93 -5.92
CA LEU A 129 -19.57 13.31 -6.33
C LEU A 129 -20.81 13.92 -5.65
N GLN A 130 -21.86 13.14 -5.42
CA GLN A 130 -23.04 13.59 -4.66
C GLN A 130 -22.71 13.96 -3.21
N ILE A 131 -21.75 13.26 -2.59
CA ILE A 131 -21.31 13.53 -1.21
C ILE A 131 -20.33 14.69 -1.18
N LEU A 132 -19.44 14.78 -2.17
CA LEU A 132 -18.43 15.83 -2.27
C LEU A 132 -19.02 17.21 -2.63
N GLY A 133 -20.12 17.24 -3.37
CA GLY A 133 -20.77 18.48 -3.80
C GLY A 133 -19.99 19.23 -4.87
N GLU A 134 -20.18 20.55 -4.92
CA GLU A 134 -19.48 21.42 -5.86
C GLU A 134 -18.00 21.57 -5.47
N GLY A 135 -17.11 21.26 -6.39
CA GLY A 135 -15.68 21.49 -6.23
C GLY A 135 -15.25 22.86 -6.76
N ARG A 136 -14.02 23.27 -6.46
CA ARG A 136 -13.39 24.45 -7.06
C ARG A 136 -12.69 24.07 -8.37
N ALA A 137 -12.92 24.85 -9.42
CA ALA A 137 -12.14 24.72 -10.66
C ALA A 137 -10.70 25.17 -10.42
N LEU A 138 -9.74 24.52 -11.07
CA LEU A 138 -8.41 25.09 -11.25
C LEU A 138 -8.40 25.90 -12.54
N GLU A 139 -8.01 27.17 -12.43
CA GLU A 139 -7.81 28.03 -13.60
C GLU A 139 -6.78 27.37 -14.54
N PRO A 140 -7.13 27.14 -15.82
CA PRO A 140 -6.19 26.59 -16.79
C PRO A 140 -5.05 27.56 -17.04
N GLY A 141 -3.87 27.25 -16.52
CA GLY A 141 -2.60 27.79 -16.99
C GLY A 141 -2.39 29.29 -16.82
N VAL A 142 -1.77 29.68 -15.70
CA VAL A 142 -0.64 30.60 -15.83
C VAL A 142 0.59 29.71 -16.01
N THR A 143 0.89 29.35 -17.25
CA THR A 143 2.27 28.99 -17.61
C THR A 143 3.17 30.13 -17.14
N PRO A 144 4.39 29.89 -16.62
CA PRO A 144 5.39 30.94 -16.50
C PRO A 144 5.58 31.50 -17.91
N THR A 145 4.86 32.56 -18.22
CA THR A 145 5.15 33.40 -19.36
C THR A 145 6.53 33.92 -19.05
N GLU A 146 7.52 33.47 -19.82
CA GLU A 146 8.72 34.24 -20.08
C GLU A 146 8.26 35.60 -20.62
N SER A 147 7.86 36.48 -19.70
CA SER A 147 7.80 37.90 -19.94
C SER A 147 9.26 38.31 -20.08
N GLY A 148 9.71 38.39 -21.32
CA GLY A 148 10.88 39.15 -21.65
C GLY A 148 10.76 40.54 -21.02
N SER A 149 11.70 40.85 -20.13
CA SER A 149 12.12 42.22 -19.89
C SER A 149 13.53 42.32 -20.41
N SER A 150 13.61 42.68 -21.68
CA SER A 150 14.79 43.28 -22.26
C SER A 150 14.81 44.72 -21.78
N ASP A 151 15.55 45.00 -20.71
CA ASP A 151 15.98 46.36 -20.39
C ASP A 151 17.46 46.32 -20.02
N GLY A 152 18.28 46.64 -21.02
CA GLY A 152 19.62 47.13 -20.78
C GLY A 152 19.57 48.62 -20.47
N GLU A 153 20.23 49.02 -19.39
CA GLU A 153 20.79 50.37 -19.26
C GLU A 153 21.95 50.31 -18.24
N SER A 154 23.04 50.99 -18.58
CA SER A 154 24.39 50.80 -18.02
C SER A 154 24.74 51.80 -16.91
N SER A 155 25.35 51.31 -15.80
CA SER A 155 26.46 51.90 -14.99
C SER A 155 26.36 53.33 -14.36
N PRO A 156 27.26 53.78 -13.45
CA PRO A 156 28.35 53.10 -12.71
C PRO A 156 28.51 53.44 -11.19
N ALA A 157 29.32 52.59 -10.52
CA ALA A 157 30.32 52.81 -9.44
C ALA A 157 30.01 53.58 -8.13
N SER A 158 30.28 52.96 -6.97
CA SER A 158 31.44 53.26 -6.08
C SER A 158 31.40 52.56 -4.71
N GLY A 159 32.55 51.97 -4.30
CA GLY A 159 33.00 51.70 -2.92
C GLY A 159 32.29 50.57 -2.16
N THR A 160 32.91 49.65 -1.41
CA THR A 160 34.23 49.55 -0.78
C THR A 160 34.42 48.06 -0.36
N PRO A 161 35.65 47.50 -0.29
CA PRO A 161 35.85 46.10 0.12
C PRO A 161 35.55 45.90 1.60
N ARG A 162 34.68 44.94 1.95
CA ARG A 162 34.45 44.50 3.33
C ARG A 162 35.31 43.26 3.62
N PRO A 163 36.09 43.24 4.72
CA PRO A 163 37.00 42.16 5.04
C PRO A 163 36.27 40.87 5.43
N ALA A 164 36.91 39.74 5.13
CA ALA A 164 36.47 38.40 5.50
C ALA A 164 36.43 38.19 7.02
N PRO A 165 35.34 37.64 7.58
CA PRO A 165 35.38 37.07 8.91
C PRO A 165 35.94 35.64 8.85
N THR A 166 36.90 35.44 9.73
CA THR A 166 37.70 34.25 10.00
C THR A 166 36.87 33.05 10.45
N SER A 167 37.30 31.87 9.99
CA SER A 167 36.83 30.56 10.43
C SER A 167 37.23 30.30 11.89
N SER A 168 36.29 30.48 12.82
CA SER A 168 36.36 29.90 14.17
C SER A 168 35.09 30.27 14.91
N ASP A 169 34.05 29.45 14.77
CA ASP A 169 33.03 29.17 15.78
C ASP A 169 32.16 28.01 15.24
N ALA A 170 32.82 26.86 15.11
CA ALA A 170 32.12 25.59 15.24
C ALA A 170 31.87 25.36 16.74
N GLU A 171 30.76 24.67 17.03
CA GLU A 171 30.49 23.97 18.30
C GLU A 171 29.66 24.71 19.37
N ARG A 172 28.33 24.76 19.19
CA ARG A 172 27.39 24.12 20.15
C ARG A 172 25.94 24.10 19.67
N ALA A 173 25.51 22.97 19.14
CA ALA A 173 24.09 22.63 19.09
C ALA A 173 23.65 22.11 20.47
N PRO A 174 22.54 22.61 21.07
CA PRO A 174 21.89 21.95 22.18
C PRO A 174 21.19 20.67 21.68
N ALA A 175 21.28 19.60 22.47
CA ALA A 175 20.53 18.36 22.25
C ALA A 175 19.00 18.60 22.19
N PRO A 176 18.24 17.80 21.44
CA PRO A 176 16.78 17.87 21.48
C PRO A 176 16.24 17.45 22.86
N PRO A 177 15.21 18.11 23.41
CA PRO A 177 14.58 17.69 24.64
C PRO A 177 13.83 16.38 24.45
N ALA A 178 14.11 15.43 25.35
CA ALA A 178 13.26 14.29 25.60
C ALA A 178 11.89 14.79 26.08
N THR A 179 10.83 14.40 25.36
CA THR A 179 9.44 14.50 25.82
C THR A 179 8.86 13.09 25.63
N GLY A 180 8.59 12.28 26.64
CA GLY A 180 8.18 12.59 28.00
C GLY A 180 6.67 12.41 28.09
N SER A 181 6.26 11.21 28.46
CA SER A 181 4.87 10.83 28.76
C SER A 181 4.18 11.82 29.71
N GLY A 182 2.90 12.10 29.42
CA GLY A 182 1.95 12.74 30.34
C GLY A 182 0.57 12.76 29.69
N ARG A 183 -0.31 11.78 29.97
CA ARG A 183 -1.25 11.66 31.10
C ARG A 183 -2.59 12.36 30.85
N ALA A 184 -3.63 11.61 31.25
CA ALA A 184 -4.90 12.04 31.82
C ALA A 184 -5.93 12.69 30.87
N ILE A 185 -6.93 11.88 30.50
CA ILE A 185 -8.31 12.36 30.41
C ILE A 185 -9.06 11.65 31.54
N GLU A 186 -9.29 12.38 32.63
CA GLU A 186 -10.35 12.09 33.60
C GLU A 186 -11.60 12.89 33.19
N ASP A 187 -12.75 12.34 33.57
CA ASP A 187 -14.11 12.89 33.51
C ASP A 187 -14.76 12.89 32.11
N GLY A 188 -15.84 12.17 31.82
CA GLY A 188 -16.87 11.62 32.68
C GLY A 188 -18.23 12.02 32.11
N GLU A 189 -18.72 11.31 31.09
CA GLU A 189 -20.15 11.31 30.74
C GLU A 189 -20.50 9.94 30.16
N ARG A 190 -21.00 9.08 31.05
CA ARG A 190 -21.40 7.71 30.78
C ARG A 190 -22.88 7.71 30.41
N ILE A 191 -23.18 7.74 29.11
CA ILE A 191 -24.56 7.50 28.64
C ILE A 191 -24.74 6.01 28.41
N ALA A 192 -25.62 5.40 29.19
CA ALA A 192 -25.91 3.98 29.20
C ALA A 192 -27.03 3.61 28.21
N GLY A 193 -26.68 2.74 27.24
CA GLY A 193 -27.49 1.65 26.68
C GLY A 193 -28.54 1.95 25.60
N PRO A 194 -29.08 0.92 24.89
CA PRO A 194 -28.87 -0.53 25.08
C PRO A 194 -28.43 -1.28 23.80
N GLY A 195 -27.82 -2.47 23.96
CA GLY A 195 -27.72 -3.45 22.87
C GLY A 195 -26.44 -4.28 22.81
N THR A 196 -26.04 -4.94 23.90
CA THR A 196 -25.04 -6.02 23.83
C THR A 196 -25.69 -7.24 23.19
N SER A 197 -25.44 -7.41 21.88
CA SER A 197 -25.54 -8.73 21.25
C SER A 197 -24.14 -9.33 21.25
N ASP A 198 -23.87 -10.14 22.27
CA ASP A 198 -22.70 -11.02 22.35
C ASP A 198 -22.76 -12.03 21.20
N ALA A 199 -22.22 -11.67 20.03
CA ALA A 199 -21.81 -12.64 19.03
C ALA A 199 -20.39 -13.08 19.37
N ALA A 200 -20.30 -14.07 20.26
CA ALA A 200 -19.11 -14.90 20.37
C ALA A 200 -18.87 -15.55 19.01
N THR A 201 -18.04 -14.92 18.17
CA THR A 201 -17.51 -15.55 16.95
C THR A 201 -16.62 -16.69 17.40
N THR A 202 -17.23 -17.88 17.39
CA THR A 202 -16.55 -19.17 17.34
C THR A 202 -15.38 -19.07 16.39
N ARG A 203 -14.17 -19.28 16.91
CA ARG A 203 -12.98 -19.53 16.11
C ARG A 203 -13.34 -20.62 15.11
N ASP A 204 -13.30 -20.30 13.82
CA ASP A 204 -13.44 -21.27 12.73
C ASP A 204 -12.37 -22.35 12.92
N ALA A 205 -12.77 -23.46 13.53
CA ALA A 205 -12.01 -24.68 13.46
C ALA A 205 -12.07 -25.15 12.01
N PRO A 206 -10.93 -25.48 11.38
CA PRO A 206 -10.94 -25.96 10.00
C PRO A 206 -11.84 -27.17 9.88
N ALA A 207 -12.72 -27.16 8.86
CA ALA A 207 -13.67 -28.24 8.61
C ALA A 207 -12.95 -29.59 8.56
N PRO A 208 -13.50 -30.65 9.18
CA PRO A 208 -12.90 -31.97 9.13
C PRO A 208 -12.77 -32.43 7.67
N PRO A 209 -11.67 -33.11 7.30
CA PRO A 209 -11.50 -33.58 5.95
C PRO A 209 -12.64 -34.54 5.58
N PRO A 210 -13.07 -34.56 4.31
CA PRO A 210 -14.15 -35.43 3.88
C PRO A 210 -13.73 -36.90 4.03
N ALA A 211 -14.66 -37.78 4.40
CA ALA A 211 -14.38 -39.18 4.75
C ALA A 211 -13.60 -39.97 3.67
N TRP A 212 -13.72 -39.57 2.39
CA TRP A 212 -12.96 -40.18 1.30
C TRP A 212 -11.44 -39.90 1.35
N ALA A 213 -11.02 -38.78 1.95
CA ALA A 213 -9.60 -38.43 2.08
C ALA A 213 -8.87 -39.39 3.05
N ILE A 214 -9.55 -39.82 4.12
CA ILE A 214 -9.03 -40.80 5.07
C ILE A 214 -8.91 -42.18 4.40
N ALA A 215 -9.90 -42.55 3.58
CA ALA A 215 -9.89 -43.83 2.85
C ALA A 215 -8.74 -43.92 1.82
N LEU A 216 -8.45 -42.83 1.10
CA LEU A 216 -7.31 -42.80 0.16
C LEU A 216 -5.96 -42.92 0.86
N LEU A 217 -5.79 -42.27 2.02
CA LEU A 217 -4.58 -42.40 2.83
C LEU A 217 -4.38 -43.84 3.31
N ALA A 218 -5.43 -44.51 3.78
CA ALA A 218 -5.34 -45.92 4.19
C ALA A 218 -5.00 -46.85 3.01
N ALA A 219 -5.58 -46.61 1.84
CA ALA A 219 -5.31 -47.39 0.63
C ALA A 219 -3.85 -47.23 0.15
N LEU A 220 -3.29 -46.01 0.22
CA LEU A 220 -1.88 -45.75 -0.12
C LEU A 220 -0.92 -46.48 0.83
N VAL A 221 -1.20 -46.51 2.15
CA VAL A 221 -0.38 -47.23 3.13
C VAL A 221 -0.44 -48.75 2.91
N ALA A 222 -1.62 -49.30 2.62
CA ALA A 222 -1.78 -50.72 2.32
C ALA A 222 -1.01 -51.12 1.04
N SER A 223 -1.07 -50.29 0.01
CA SER A 223 -0.37 -50.50 -1.27
C SER A 223 1.15 -50.54 -1.09
N ALA A 224 1.70 -49.62 -0.30
CA ALA A 224 3.14 -49.58 0.00
C ALA A 224 3.62 -50.83 0.78
N THR A 225 2.75 -51.40 1.62
CA THR A 225 3.07 -52.60 2.41
C THR A 225 3.11 -53.85 1.54
N LEU A 226 2.19 -53.97 0.57
CA LEU A 226 2.15 -55.10 -0.37
C LEU A 226 3.35 -55.10 -1.34
N VAL A 227 3.77 -53.92 -1.82
CA VAL A 227 4.98 -53.81 -2.67
C VAL A 227 6.23 -54.25 -1.89
N ARG A 228 6.34 -53.94 -0.60
CA ARG A 228 7.46 -54.42 0.24
C ARG A 228 7.45 -55.92 0.49
N LEU A 229 6.28 -56.55 0.53
CA LEU A 229 6.15 -58.01 0.66
C LEU A 229 6.48 -58.73 -0.66
N ALA A 230 6.11 -58.15 -1.80
CA ALA A 230 6.36 -58.71 -3.12
C ALA A 230 7.85 -58.65 -3.55
N VAL A 231 8.62 -57.69 -3.03
CA VAL A 231 10.04 -57.48 -3.38
C VAL A 231 11.00 -58.14 -2.38
N ARG A 232 10.55 -59.12 -1.57
CA ARG A 232 11.49 -59.92 -0.77
C ARG A 232 12.29 -60.84 -1.70
N PRO A 233 13.62 -60.67 -1.81
CA PRO A 233 14.43 -61.58 -2.62
C PRO A 233 14.42 -62.97 -1.98
N ARG A 234 14.14 -64.00 -2.79
CA ARG A 234 14.33 -65.40 -2.39
C ARG A 234 15.81 -65.62 -2.15
N LEU A 235 16.17 -65.93 -0.92
CA LEU A 235 17.52 -66.38 -0.56
C LEU A 235 17.78 -67.72 -1.29
N PRO A 236 18.91 -67.87 -1.99
CA PRO A 236 19.34 -69.17 -2.48
C PRO A 236 19.81 -70.03 -1.29
N GLU A 237 19.38 -71.29 -1.27
CA GLU A 237 19.87 -72.34 -0.35
C GLU A 237 21.30 -72.78 -0.70
#